data_AF-A0A962ZM22-F1
#
_entry.id   AF-A0A962ZM22-F1
#
_cell.length_a   1.000
_cell.length_b   1.000
_cell.length_c   1.000
_cell.angle_alpha   90.00
_cell.angle_beta   90.00
_cell.angle_gamma   90.00
#
_symmetry.space_group_name_H-M   'P 1'
#
loop_
_entity.id
_entity.type
_entity.pdbx_description
1 polymer ?
#
loop_
_entity_poly.entity_id
_entity_poly.type
_entity_poly.pdbx_seq_one_letter_code
_entity_poly.pdbx_strand_id
1 'polypeptide(L)'
;MSKPVIKQDPLYQLLRNEDIKAFNEQRDKLDASQLKSGDYRGRDLRNMNADGLDFSNAYFRNADLSGIDFRNTNLEGASLLDAKLSGAYFPAALSADEIRLSLATGTRLRYDKR
;
A
#
# COMPACT_ATOMS: atom_id res chain seq x y z
N MET A 1 -8.61 -4.71 -16.60
CA MET A 1 -7.67 -4.31 -15.54
C MET A 1 -7.40 -2.82 -15.68
N SER A 2 -7.68 -1.99 -14.67
CA SER A 2 -7.28 -0.58 -14.71
C SER A 2 -5.76 -0.48 -14.67
N LYS A 3 -5.18 0.38 -15.51
CA LYS A 3 -3.72 0.63 -15.49
C LYS A 3 -3.35 1.37 -14.19
N PRO A 4 -2.13 1.20 -13.66
CA PRO A 4 -1.62 2.04 -12.58
C PRO A 4 -1.69 3.51 -12.99
N VAL A 5 -2.11 4.41 -12.09
CA VAL A 5 -2.25 5.84 -12.39
C VAL A 5 -1.36 6.64 -11.46
N ILE A 6 -0.50 7.48 -12.05
CA ILE A 6 0.18 8.55 -11.33
C ILE A 6 -0.79 9.73 -11.24
N LYS A 7 -1.16 10.11 -10.02
CA LYS A 7 -2.16 11.15 -9.74
C LYS A 7 -1.48 12.43 -9.31
N GLN A 8 -2.12 13.58 -9.52
CA GLN A 8 -1.59 14.88 -9.07
C GLN A 8 -1.99 15.24 -7.64
N ASP A 9 -2.73 14.35 -6.96
CA ASP A 9 -3.17 14.58 -5.58
C ASP A 9 -1.97 14.81 -4.64
N PRO A 10 -2.01 15.85 -3.77
CA PRO A 10 -0.89 16.20 -2.91
C PRO A 10 -0.46 15.06 -1.99
N LEU A 11 -1.40 14.36 -1.35
CA LEU A 11 -1.08 13.30 -0.40
C LEU A 11 -0.48 12.07 -1.12
N TYR A 12 -1.02 11.73 -2.30
CA TYR A 12 -0.43 10.72 -3.18
C TYR A 12 1.01 11.08 -3.60
N GLN A 13 1.26 12.34 -3.95
CA GLN A 13 2.57 12.80 -4.39
C GLN A 13 3.63 12.73 -3.29
N LEU A 14 3.25 12.93 -2.03
CA LEU A 14 4.18 12.74 -0.89
C LEU A 14 4.72 11.30 -0.84
N LEU A 15 3.86 10.29 -1.00
CA LEU A 15 4.31 8.90 -1.09
C LEU A 15 5.13 8.62 -2.35
N ARG A 16 4.76 9.23 -3.48
CA ARG A 16 5.49 9.03 -4.74
C ARG A 16 6.90 9.65 -4.71
N ASN A 17 7.06 10.72 -3.94
CA ASN A 17 8.33 11.41 -3.72
C ASN A 17 9.08 10.91 -2.48
N GLU A 18 8.56 9.88 -1.80
CA GLU A 18 9.17 9.26 -0.61
C GLU A 18 9.31 10.23 0.58
N ASP A 19 8.51 11.30 0.61
CA ASP A 19 8.41 12.22 1.75
C ASP A 19 7.44 11.66 2.79
N ILE A 20 7.86 10.59 3.45
CA ILE A 20 7.05 9.85 4.42
C ILE A 20 6.77 10.70 5.67
N LYS A 21 7.70 11.58 6.03
CA LYS A 21 7.52 12.51 7.16
C LYS A 21 6.36 13.45 6.88
N ALA A 22 6.39 14.17 5.75
CA ALA A 22 5.31 15.08 5.40
C ALA A 22 3.99 14.33 5.16
N PHE A 23 4.03 13.13 4.57
CA PHE A 23 2.85 12.30 4.43
C PHE A 23 2.17 12.04 5.78
N ASN A 24 2.94 11.58 6.77
CA ASN A 24 2.43 11.30 8.11
C ASN A 24 1.88 12.55 8.81
N GLU A 25 2.45 13.73 8.57
CA GLU A 25 1.98 15.02 9.12
C GLU A 25 0.68 15.54 8.46
N GLN A 26 0.36 15.06 7.26
CA GLN A 26 -0.73 15.58 6.42
C GLN A 26 -1.86 14.58 6.16
N ARG A 27 -1.66 13.28 6.41
CA ARG A 27 -2.63 12.21 6.10
C ARG A 27 -4.02 12.41 6.71
N ASP A 28 -4.10 13.06 7.88
CA ASP A 28 -5.36 13.35 8.58
C ASP A 28 -5.96 14.71 8.21
N LYS A 29 -5.26 15.52 7.41
CA LYS A 29 -5.66 16.86 6.97
C LYS A 29 -6.09 16.90 5.50
N LEU A 30 -5.56 16.00 4.69
CA LEU A 30 -5.79 15.93 3.25
C LEU A 30 -6.71 14.75 2.90
N ASP A 31 -7.27 14.80 1.69
CA ASP A 31 -8.11 13.72 1.18
C ASP A 31 -7.28 12.47 0.85
N ALA A 32 -7.47 11.41 1.64
CA ALA A 32 -6.82 10.11 1.40
C ALA A 32 -7.51 9.26 0.33
N SER A 33 -8.66 9.68 -0.23
CA SER A 33 -9.41 8.92 -1.23
C SER A 33 -8.64 8.65 -2.52
N GLN A 34 -7.59 9.44 -2.77
CA GLN A 34 -6.73 9.35 -3.95
C GLN A 34 -5.61 8.31 -3.80
N LEU A 35 -5.47 7.63 -2.66
CA LEU A 35 -4.43 6.62 -2.46
C LEU A 35 -4.73 5.26 -3.14
N LYS A 36 -6.01 4.92 -3.32
CA LYS A 36 -6.47 3.71 -4.02
C LYS A 36 -6.00 3.66 -5.48
N SER A 37 -5.75 2.48 -6.03
CA SER A 37 -5.27 2.29 -7.42
C SER A 37 -3.98 3.05 -7.76
N GLY A 38 -3.21 3.48 -6.76
CA GLY A 38 -1.97 4.25 -6.92
C GLY A 38 -0.79 3.41 -7.43
N ASP A 39 0.15 4.08 -8.09
CA ASP A 39 1.41 3.50 -8.54
C ASP A 39 2.55 3.82 -7.56
N TYR A 40 2.81 2.90 -6.64
CA TYR A 40 3.87 3.00 -5.63
C TYR A 40 5.07 2.10 -5.96
N ARG A 41 5.20 1.69 -7.23
CA ARG A 41 6.26 0.76 -7.63
C ARG A 41 7.64 1.35 -7.39
N GLY A 42 8.51 0.54 -6.79
CA GLY A 42 9.90 0.87 -6.48
C GLY A 42 10.07 2.03 -5.52
N ARG A 43 9.09 2.31 -4.66
CA ARG A 43 9.18 3.37 -3.63
C ARG A 43 9.65 2.83 -2.30
N ASP A 44 10.45 3.60 -1.57
CA ASP A 44 10.70 3.37 -0.15
C ASP A 44 9.57 4.00 0.68
N LEU A 45 8.71 3.16 1.27
CA LEU A 45 7.56 3.61 2.07
C LEU A 45 7.72 3.28 3.56
N ARG A 46 8.93 2.88 3.99
CA ARG A 46 9.19 2.55 5.39
C ARG A 46 8.79 3.71 6.30
N ASN A 47 8.22 3.38 7.47
CA ASN A 47 7.69 4.32 8.47
C ASN A 47 6.40 5.07 8.05
N MET A 48 5.75 4.71 6.94
CA MET A 48 4.43 5.26 6.60
C MET A 48 3.38 4.82 7.63
N ASN A 49 2.60 5.78 8.14
CA ASN A 49 1.42 5.49 8.93
C ASN A 49 0.27 5.08 7.99
N ALA A 50 0.04 3.77 7.88
CA ALA A 50 -0.99 3.19 7.02
C ALA A 50 -2.36 3.01 7.72
N ASP A 51 -2.47 3.35 9.00
CA ASP A 51 -3.64 3.05 9.83
C ASP A 51 -4.92 3.63 9.22
N GLY A 52 -5.95 2.81 9.00
CA GLY A 52 -7.23 3.25 8.42
C GLY A 52 -7.19 3.71 6.95
N LEU A 53 -6.05 3.62 6.24
CA LEU A 53 -5.95 4.05 4.84
C LEU A 53 -6.52 3.03 3.85
N ASP A 54 -6.90 3.52 2.67
CA ASP A 54 -7.34 2.69 1.55
C ASP A 54 -6.30 2.67 0.42
N PHE A 55 -5.59 1.55 0.31
CA PHE A 55 -4.68 1.22 -0.79
C PHE A 55 -5.25 0.11 -1.68
N SER A 56 -6.57 -0.07 -1.72
CA SER A 56 -7.18 -1.04 -2.61
C SER A 56 -6.74 -0.82 -4.05
N ASN A 57 -6.49 -1.91 -4.76
CA ASN A 57 -6.02 -1.92 -6.14
C ASN A 57 -4.65 -1.25 -6.38
N ALA A 58 -3.90 -0.87 -5.35
CA ALA A 58 -2.59 -0.26 -5.48
C ALA A 58 -1.51 -1.22 -6.01
N TYR A 59 -0.44 -0.65 -6.55
CA TYR A 59 0.71 -1.38 -7.09
C TYR A 59 1.96 -1.09 -6.27
N PHE A 60 2.45 -2.09 -5.53
CA PHE A 60 3.64 -1.99 -4.67
C PHE A 60 4.84 -2.77 -5.21
N ARG A 61 4.89 -3.03 -6.53
CA ARG A 61 5.98 -3.84 -7.09
C ARG A 61 7.34 -3.26 -6.73
N ASN A 62 8.26 -4.06 -6.19
CA ASN A 62 9.59 -3.64 -5.72
C ASN A 62 9.60 -2.53 -4.65
N ALA A 63 8.47 -2.22 -3.99
CA ALA A 63 8.44 -1.23 -2.92
C ALA A 63 9.04 -1.78 -1.63
N ASP A 64 9.62 -0.90 -0.81
CA ASP A 64 10.01 -1.25 0.56
C ASP A 64 8.88 -0.91 1.53
N LEU A 65 8.17 -1.94 2.00
CA LEU A 65 7.06 -1.84 2.95
C LEU A 65 7.47 -2.37 4.34
N SER A 66 8.76 -2.54 4.58
CA SER A 66 9.27 -3.18 5.79
C SER A 66 8.85 -2.40 7.04
N GLY A 67 8.37 -3.11 8.05
CA GLY A 67 7.97 -2.55 9.34
C GLY A 67 6.65 -1.78 9.36
N ILE A 68 5.92 -1.67 8.24
CA ILE A 68 4.64 -0.95 8.20
C ILE A 68 3.55 -1.80 8.85
N ASP A 69 2.68 -1.15 9.63
CA ASP A 69 1.48 -1.77 10.18
C ASP A 69 0.28 -1.56 9.27
N PHE A 70 -0.15 -2.61 8.57
CA PHE A 70 -1.34 -2.60 7.70
C PHE A 70 -2.58 -3.22 8.36
N ARG A 71 -2.61 -3.49 9.67
CA ARG A 71 -3.72 -4.24 10.32
C ARG A 71 -5.10 -3.62 10.07
N ASN A 72 -5.15 -2.29 9.99
CA ASN A 72 -6.38 -1.52 9.74
C ASN A 72 -6.42 -0.91 8.32
N THR A 73 -5.58 -1.37 7.41
CA THR A 73 -5.48 -0.83 6.05
C THR A 73 -6.26 -1.72 5.07
N ASN A 74 -6.99 -1.09 4.15
CA ASN A 74 -7.58 -1.79 3.03
C ASN A 74 -6.52 -2.03 1.93
N LEU A 75 -6.14 -3.29 1.73
CA LEU A 75 -5.20 -3.76 0.68
C LEU A 75 -5.91 -4.59 -0.40
N GLU A 76 -7.24 -4.61 -0.44
CA GLU A 76 -8.00 -5.44 -1.37
C GLU A 76 -7.61 -5.13 -2.82
N GLY A 77 -7.22 -6.15 -3.57
CA GLY A 77 -6.80 -6.00 -4.95
C GLY A 77 -5.42 -5.37 -5.13
N ALA A 78 -4.69 -5.03 -4.07
CA ALA A 78 -3.31 -4.56 -4.20
C ALA A 78 -2.40 -5.69 -4.71
N SER A 79 -1.27 -5.34 -5.33
CA SER A 79 -0.25 -6.28 -5.76
C SER A 79 1.07 -6.01 -5.05
N LEU A 80 1.63 -7.04 -4.42
CA LEU A 80 2.87 -6.98 -3.64
C LEU A 80 4.08 -7.58 -4.36
N LEU A 81 4.00 -7.78 -5.69
CA LEU A 81 5.05 -8.46 -6.46
C LEU A 81 6.46 -7.94 -6.13
N ASP A 82 7.36 -8.80 -5.69
CA ASP A 82 8.75 -8.42 -5.35
C ASP A 82 8.90 -7.32 -4.27
N ALA A 83 7.86 -7.01 -3.48
CA ALA A 83 7.95 -6.02 -2.40
C ALA A 83 8.72 -6.57 -1.19
N LYS A 84 9.37 -5.69 -0.42
CA LYS A 84 10.00 -6.05 0.85
C LYS A 84 8.98 -5.91 1.98
N LEU A 85 8.72 -6.99 2.70
CA LEU A 85 7.66 -7.06 3.73
C LEU A 85 8.20 -7.42 5.12
N SER A 86 9.52 -7.31 5.34
CA SER A 86 10.13 -7.72 6.62
C SER A 86 9.53 -6.92 7.78
N GLY A 87 8.99 -7.61 8.79
CA GLY A 87 8.37 -6.99 9.95
C GLY A 87 7.06 -6.23 9.67
N ALA A 88 6.47 -6.35 8.49
CA ALA A 88 5.18 -5.75 8.20
C ALA A 88 4.04 -6.55 8.86
N TYR A 89 3.02 -5.85 9.37
CA TYR A 89 1.78 -6.46 9.84
C TYR A 89 0.70 -6.34 8.76
N PHE A 90 -0.18 -7.33 8.66
CA PHE A 90 -1.27 -7.37 7.68
C PHE A 90 -2.63 -7.48 8.36
N PRO A 91 -3.74 -7.15 7.65
CA PRO A 91 -5.08 -7.42 8.15
C PRO A 91 -5.25 -8.89 8.56
N ALA A 92 -5.90 -9.15 9.69
CA ALA A 92 -6.07 -10.51 10.21
C ALA A 92 -6.83 -11.45 9.24
N ALA A 93 -7.67 -10.90 8.38
CA ALA A 93 -8.40 -11.63 7.36
C ALA A 93 -7.53 -12.02 6.13
N LEU A 94 -6.36 -11.41 5.96
CA LEU A 94 -5.45 -11.69 4.86
C LEU A 94 -4.52 -12.84 5.23
N SER A 95 -4.67 -13.99 4.57
CA SER A 95 -3.90 -15.19 4.88
C SER A 95 -2.44 -15.07 4.42
N ALA A 96 -1.55 -15.80 5.09
CA ALA A 96 -0.14 -15.86 4.70
C ALA A 96 0.05 -16.39 3.27
N ASP A 97 -0.81 -17.32 2.81
CA ASP A 97 -0.72 -17.88 1.46
C ASP A 97 -1.13 -16.86 0.40
N GLU A 98 -2.14 -16.02 0.68
CA GLU A 98 -2.54 -14.94 -0.23
C GLU A 98 -1.41 -13.89 -0.36
N ILE A 99 -0.77 -13.54 0.76
CA ILE A 99 0.39 -12.65 0.78
C ILE A 99 1.53 -13.24 -0.05
N ARG A 100 1.88 -14.51 0.17
CA ARG A 100 2.94 -15.21 -0.59
C ARG A 100 2.62 -15.30 -2.07
N LEU A 101 1.38 -15.61 -2.43
CA LEU A 101 0.95 -15.70 -3.82
C LEU A 101 1.09 -14.34 -4.52
N SER A 102 0.64 -13.26 -3.88
CA SER A 102 0.79 -11.91 -4.43
C SER A 102 2.26 -11.50 -4.54
N LEU A 103 3.07 -11.78 -3.52
CA LEU A 103 4.49 -11.47 -3.49
C LEU A 103 5.25 -12.19 -4.62
N ALA A 104 4.96 -13.47 -4.86
CA ALA A 104 5.69 -14.30 -5.82
C ALA A 104 5.20 -14.16 -7.27
N THR A 105 3.89 -13.90 -7.48
CA THR A 105 3.26 -13.95 -8.82
C THR A 105 2.66 -12.63 -9.25
N GLY A 106 2.52 -11.67 -8.33
CA GLY A 106 1.84 -10.41 -8.58
C GLY A 106 0.33 -10.53 -8.66
N THR A 107 -0.24 -11.70 -8.33
CA THR A 107 -1.68 -11.88 -8.16
C THR A 107 -2.23 -10.83 -7.19
N ARG A 108 -3.42 -10.31 -7.50
CA ARG A 108 -4.04 -9.26 -6.67
C ARG A 108 -4.59 -9.89 -5.40
N LEU A 109 -4.30 -9.29 -4.25
CA LEU A 109 -4.76 -9.78 -2.94
C LEU A 109 -6.29 -9.87 -2.89
N ARG A 110 -6.81 -10.98 -2.37
CA ARG A 110 -8.25 -11.21 -2.14
C ARG A 110 -8.48 -11.70 -0.72
N TYR A 111 -9.30 -10.97 0.03
CA TYR A 111 -9.70 -11.33 1.38
C TYR A 111 -11.01 -10.62 1.73
N ASP A 112 -11.81 -11.23 2.59
CA ASP A 112 -13.06 -10.62 3.07
C ASP A 112 -12.75 -9.60 4.16
N LYS A 113 -13.17 -8.35 3.94
CA LYS A 113 -13.20 -7.34 5.00
C LYS A 113 -14.38 -7.70 5.90
N ARG A 114 -14.11 -8.39 7.00
CA ARG A 114 -15.11 -8.54 8.06
C ARG A 114 -15.41 -7.20 8.70
#